data_AF-A0A817RRP0-F1
#
_entry.id   AF-A0A817RRP0-F1
#
_cell.length_a   1.000
_cell.length_b   1.000
_cell.length_c   1.000
_cell.angle_alpha   90.00
_cell.angle_beta   90.00
_cell.angle_gamma   90.00
#
_symmetry.space_group_name_H-M   'P 1'
#
loop_
_entity.id
_entity.type
_entity.pdbx_description
1 polymer ?
#
loop_
_entity_poly.entity_id
_entity_poly.type
_entity_poly.pdbx_seq_one_letter_code
_entity_poly.pdbx_strand_id
1 'polypeptide(L)'
;LDTIDIINLIPFGIEYKDKIFVQEFNDITDSILISVRYAFFNQYYDKVHVSRHGLIILGNNSYLLSLKIPDQFSLEDLVYVTSYWIDTNNTNDSISKIFYRKVLLKNERNALSKISETVHKGYSKLAVQRMLWTFIVTWHQLSNSKNSTNRNTYQAILNTNGFYLFTLFIYHKLQWSQGSSSIHSQIGFNTGDKMKYYKEKMYFSPLVLTIVNDSNIDILDQFVFHTSDNFSDIQYVTSTGLQVSSFRGSIYGRYEFRLHGICFNKSVYEIHIHNQIFNDCRVFNSLYIVCLMPMLMDSDKIKIELYGRENKILIDSTEFLAHVPEDHGEIILSNYDNLIHQIVYLNNDELILQFQLNAITR
;
A
#
# COMPACT_ATOMS: atom_id res chain seq x y z
N LEU A 1 -7.29 22.47 16.50
CA LEU A 1 -7.94 22.49 15.18
C LEU A 1 -6.86 22.15 14.17
N ASP A 2 -6.78 20.87 13.82
CA ASP A 2 -6.06 20.29 12.67
C ASP A 2 -6.50 18.81 12.59
N THR A 3 -7.81 18.61 12.51
CA THR A 3 -8.46 17.29 12.33
C THR A 3 -8.78 17.03 10.86
N ILE A 4 -8.17 17.79 9.95
CA ILE A 4 -8.39 17.67 8.51
C ILE A 4 -7.33 16.70 7.95
N ASP A 5 -7.83 15.54 7.49
CA ASP A 5 -7.23 14.62 6.51
C ASP A 5 -6.10 13.64 6.90
N ILE A 6 -6.14 13.02 8.09
CA ILE A 6 -5.39 11.75 8.31
C ILE A 6 -6.29 10.51 8.10
N ILE A 7 -7.13 10.53 7.06
CA ILE A 7 -8.20 9.52 6.87
C ILE A 7 -7.62 8.10 6.67
N ASN A 8 -6.44 7.99 6.06
CA ASN A 8 -5.88 6.70 5.64
C ASN A 8 -4.95 6.03 6.67
N LEU A 9 -4.29 6.77 7.56
CA LEU A 9 -3.41 6.16 8.56
C LEU A 9 -4.18 5.32 9.58
N ILE A 10 -3.52 4.29 10.13
CA ILE A 10 -4.02 3.66 11.34
C ILE A 10 -3.91 4.68 12.47
N PRO A 11 -4.93 4.85 13.31
CA PRO A 11 -4.86 5.83 14.39
C PRO A 11 -3.61 5.63 15.26
N PHE A 12 -2.97 6.72 15.67
CA PHE A 12 -1.67 6.70 16.36
C PHE A 12 -1.58 7.91 17.30
N GLY A 13 -0.69 7.86 18.27
CA GLY A 13 -0.51 8.91 19.27
C GLY A 13 -0.65 8.42 20.70
N ILE A 14 -0.49 9.34 21.66
CA ILE A 14 -0.54 9.04 23.10
C ILE A 14 -1.94 8.57 23.50
N GLU A 15 -2.97 9.14 22.89
CA GLU A 15 -4.37 8.76 23.05
C GLU A 15 -4.66 7.31 22.64
N TYR A 16 -3.82 6.76 21.75
CA TYR A 16 -3.82 5.38 21.28
C TYR A 16 -2.84 4.48 22.04
N LYS A 17 -2.25 5.01 23.13
CA LYS A 17 -1.26 4.37 24.01
C LYS A 17 0.03 4.01 23.29
N ASP A 18 0.39 4.78 22.27
CA ASP A 18 1.65 4.61 21.58
C ASP A 18 2.81 5.01 22.48
N LYS A 19 3.91 4.27 22.36
CA LYS A 19 5.18 4.72 22.90
C LYS A 19 5.77 5.76 21.97
N ILE A 20 6.44 6.74 22.55
CA ILE A 20 7.18 7.76 21.81
C ILE A 20 8.65 7.31 21.74
N PHE A 21 9.23 7.38 20.56
CA PHE A 21 10.67 7.26 20.37
C PHE A 21 11.37 8.38 21.15
N VAL A 22 12.25 8.00 22.06
CA VAL A 22 13.13 8.93 22.77
C VAL A 22 14.52 8.78 22.14
N GLN A 23 15.07 9.89 21.69
CA GLN A 23 16.42 9.89 21.15
C GLN A 23 17.42 9.80 22.30
N GLU A 24 18.17 8.70 22.33
CA GLU A 24 19.31 8.51 23.24
C GLU A 24 20.63 8.62 22.43
N PHE A 25 21.68 7.88 22.82
CA PHE A 25 22.97 7.88 22.11
C PHE A 25 22.89 7.32 20.67
N ASN A 26 21.88 6.52 20.38
CA ASN A 26 21.74 5.79 19.14
C ASN A 26 20.50 6.26 18.37
N ASP A 27 20.56 6.22 17.04
CA ASP A 27 19.46 6.60 16.14
C ASP A 27 18.37 5.51 16.03
N ILE A 28 18.33 4.60 16.99
CA ILE A 28 17.42 3.47 17.11
C ILE A 28 16.96 3.27 18.56
N THR A 29 15.80 2.64 18.76
CA THR A 29 15.35 2.23 20.09
C THR A 29 16.18 1.07 20.62
N ASP A 30 16.13 0.87 21.95
CA ASP A 30 16.41 -0.44 22.55
C ASP A 30 15.56 -1.55 21.92
N SER A 31 15.96 -2.81 22.15
CA SER A 31 15.25 -3.96 21.60
C SER A 31 13.82 -4.02 22.15
N ILE A 32 12.84 -3.98 21.24
CA ILE A 32 11.43 -4.12 21.56
C ILE A 32 11.03 -5.58 21.33
N LEU A 33 10.78 -6.30 22.42
CA LEU A 33 10.23 -7.66 22.34
C LEU A 33 8.82 -7.64 21.73
N ILE A 34 8.57 -8.43 20.69
CA ILE A 34 7.24 -8.62 20.12
C ILE A 34 6.59 -9.89 20.68
N SER A 35 5.31 -9.78 21.02
CA SER A 35 4.56 -10.84 21.72
C SER A 35 4.18 -12.03 20.84
N VAL A 36 4.30 -11.87 19.53
CA VAL A 36 4.08 -12.89 18.51
C VAL A 36 5.34 -12.91 17.66
N ARG A 37 5.92 -14.10 17.45
CA ARG A 37 7.10 -14.24 16.58
C ARG A 37 6.70 -13.86 15.17
N TYR A 38 7.33 -12.84 14.62
CA TYR A 38 7.10 -12.39 13.26
C TYR A 38 8.06 -13.18 12.35
N ALA A 39 7.51 -14.01 11.47
CA ALA A 39 8.30 -14.64 10.43
C ALA A 39 8.56 -13.62 9.31
N PHE A 40 9.80 -13.52 8.88
CA PHE A 40 10.18 -12.69 7.75
C PHE A 40 11.14 -13.51 6.90
N PHE A 41 10.66 -13.94 5.73
CA PHE A 41 11.39 -14.81 4.81
C PHE A 41 12.03 -16.05 5.48
N ASN A 42 11.19 -16.91 6.08
CA ASN A 42 11.58 -18.15 6.77
C ASN A 42 12.42 -18.02 8.05
N GLN A 43 12.68 -16.80 8.51
CA GLN A 43 13.31 -16.59 9.81
C GLN A 43 12.33 -15.93 10.77
N TYR A 44 12.27 -16.45 12.00
CA TYR A 44 11.42 -15.90 13.04
C TYR A 44 12.18 -14.88 13.87
N TYR A 45 11.53 -13.74 14.09
CA TYR A 45 12.03 -12.66 14.91
C TYR A 45 11.08 -12.43 16.07
N ASP A 46 11.64 -12.24 17.26
CA ASP A 46 10.92 -11.91 18.50
C ASP A 46 11.30 -10.53 19.04
N LYS A 47 12.15 -9.81 18.32
CA LYS A 47 12.65 -8.48 18.65
C LYS A 47 12.66 -7.60 17.43
N VAL A 48 12.32 -6.33 17.66
CA VAL A 48 12.40 -5.27 16.66
C VAL A 48 13.06 -4.03 17.24
N HIS A 49 13.67 -3.21 16.39
CA HIS A 49 14.14 -1.86 16.71
C HIS A 49 13.49 -0.86 15.77
N VAL A 50 13.13 0.31 16.30
CA VAL A 50 12.62 1.42 15.49
C VAL A 50 13.72 2.44 15.29
N SER A 51 13.97 2.86 14.05
CA SER A 51 14.92 3.93 13.74
C SER A 51 14.22 5.27 13.52
N ARG A 52 14.90 6.35 13.92
CA ARG A 52 14.49 7.71 13.52
C ARG A 52 14.50 7.96 12.02
N HIS A 53 15.23 7.12 11.27
CA HIS A 53 15.48 7.29 9.85
C HIS A 53 14.47 6.54 8.95
N GLY A 54 13.39 5.97 9.51
CA GLY A 54 12.36 5.30 8.70
C GLY A 54 12.45 3.77 8.64
N LEU A 55 13.27 3.15 9.49
CA LEU A 55 13.51 1.69 9.51
C LEU A 55 12.77 1.01 10.68
N ILE A 56 12.23 -0.17 10.42
CA ILE A 56 11.93 -1.21 11.40
C ILE A 56 12.93 -2.34 11.19
N ILE A 57 13.76 -2.60 12.19
CA ILE A 57 14.85 -3.57 12.09
C ILE A 57 14.47 -4.81 12.88
N LEU A 58 14.66 -5.98 12.31
CA LEU A 58 14.26 -7.26 12.89
C LEU A 58 15.48 -7.98 13.49
N GLY A 59 15.32 -8.56 14.68
CA GLY A 59 16.35 -9.38 15.34
C GLY A 59 17.33 -8.61 16.21
N ASN A 60 18.42 -9.31 16.56
CA ASN A 60 19.49 -8.80 17.41
C ASN A 60 20.68 -8.44 16.52
N ASN A 61 20.82 -7.17 16.14
CA ASN A 61 22.03 -6.71 15.48
C ASN A 61 22.76 -5.68 16.33
N SER A 62 24.04 -5.91 16.56
CA SER A 62 24.92 -5.06 17.37
C SER A 62 25.58 -3.93 16.55
N TYR A 63 25.41 -3.91 15.23
CA TYR A 63 25.98 -2.93 14.31
C TYR A 63 25.08 -1.71 14.03
N LEU A 64 24.02 -1.52 14.81
CA LEU A 64 22.92 -0.58 14.52
C LEU A 64 23.23 0.90 14.79
N LEU A 65 24.45 1.22 15.22
CA LEU A 65 24.82 2.53 15.74
C LEU A 65 24.95 3.63 14.67
N SER A 66 24.94 3.28 13.37
CA SER A 66 25.32 4.22 12.30
C SER A 66 24.45 4.21 11.03
N LEU A 67 23.20 3.77 11.10
CA LEU A 67 22.27 3.70 9.94
C LEU A 67 21.73 5.07 9.49
N LYS A 68 22.57 6.09 9.53
CA LYS A 68 22.25 7.50 9.24
C LYS A 68 22.01 7.71 7.75
N ILE A 69 22.82 7.06 6.92
CA ILE A 69 22.84 7.32 5.48
C ILE A 69 22.13 6.16 4.77
N PRO A 70 21.13 6.44 3.92
CA PRO A 70 20.56 5.45 3.03
C PRO A 70 21.66 4.89 2.11
N ASP A 71 22.18 3.71 2.44
CA ASP A 71 23.16 2.99 1.62
C ASP A 71 22.44 2.16 0.55
N GLN A 72 23.11 1.76 -0.54
CA GLN A 72 22.51 0.79 -1.47
C GLN A 72 22.05 -0.44 -0.67
N PHE A 73 20.80 -0.89 -0.85
CA PHE A 73 20.24 -2.04 -0.12
C PHE A 73 21.19 -3.25 -0.18
N SER A 74 22.01 -3.40 0.87
CA SER A 74 22.96 -4.50 1.07
C SER A 74 23.79 -4.24 2.31
N LEU A 75 23.16 -3.76 3.38
CA LEU A 75 23.81 -3.83 4.69
C LEU A 75 23.84 -5.30 5.08
N GLU A 76 25.02 -5.90 4.99
CA GLU A 76 25.23 -7.31 5.29
C GLU A 76 24.67 -7.64 6.67
N ASP A 77 23.98 -8.78 6.76
CA ASP A 77 23.39 -9.30 8.00
C ASP A 77 22.31 -8.41 8.64
N LEU A 78 21.88 -7.32 8.00
CA LEU A 78 20.81 -6.45 8.52
C LEU A 78 19.44 -6.77 7.91
N VAL A 79 18.53 -7.25 8.77
CA VAL A 79 17.15 -7.53 8.40
C VAL A 79 16.29 -6.32 8.74
N TYR A 80 15.68 -5.69 7.74
CA TYR A 80 14.88 -4.49 7.97
C TYR A 80 13.76 -4.30 6.97
N VAL A 81 12.80 -3.49 7.38
CA VAL A 81 11.71 -2.95 6.57
C VAL A 81 11.79 -1.43 6.64
N THR A 82 11.56 -0.75 5.52
CA THR A 82 11.54 0.71 5.44
C THR A 82 10.43 1.20 4.52
N SER A 83 9.53 2.01 5.08
CA SER A 83 8.59 2.80 4.29
C SER A 83 9.25 4.06 3.72
N TYR A 84 10.29 4.59 4.36
CA TYR A 84 10.94 5.83 3.90
C TYR A 84 12.31 6.05 4.59
N TRP A 85 13.34 5.33 4.15
CA TRP A 85 14.67 5.39 4.75
C TRP A 85 15.34 6.66 4.29
N ILE A 86 15.52 7.58 5.23
CA ILE A 86 16.09 8.89 4.96
C ILE A 86 16.86 9.41 6.16
N ASP A 87 17.98 10.09 5.89
CA ASP A 87 18.83 10.71 6.90
C ASP A 87 18.14 11.91 7.56
N THR A 88 17.30 11.61 8.56
CA THR A 88 16.60 12.58 9.39
C THR A 88 17.54 13.21 10.41
N ASN A 89 17.66 14.54 10.40
CA ASN A 89 18.27 15.32 11.47
C ASN A 89 17.29 16.34 12.07
N ASN A 90 16.37 15.84 12.91
CA ASN A 90 15.32 16.61 13.59
C ASN A 90 15.48 16.63 15.12
N THR A 91 16.71 16.52 15.64
CA THR A 91 16.96 16.41 17.10
C THR A 91 16.40 17.59 17.91
N ASN A 92 16.32 18.77 17.30
CA ASN A 92 15.85 19.99 17.94
C ASN A 92 14.38 20.34 17.61
N ASP A 93 13.66 19.48 16.90
CA ASP A 93 12.27 19.74 16.49
C ASP A 93 11.28 19.05 17.43
N SER A 94 10.66 19.82 18.32
CA SER A 94 9.71 19.31 19.31
C SER A 94 8.41 18.76 18.69
N ILE A 95 8.11 19.12 17.44
CA ILE A 95 6.91 18.70 16.70
C ILE A 95 7.10 17.31 16.08
N SER A 96 8.31 17.02 15.59
CA SER A 96 8.64 15.70 15.05
C SER A 96 8.45 14.65 16.14
N LYS A 97 7.62 13.64 15.87
CA LYS A 97 7.41 12.52 16.79
C LYS A 97 7.46 11.21 16.01
N ILE A 98 7.93 10.17 16.68
CA ILE A 98 7.85 8.82 16.15
C ILE A 98 7.09 8.01 17.20
N PHE A 99 5.96 7.48 16.78
CA PHE A 99 5.07 6.70 17.61
C PHE A 99 5.18 5.23 17.22
N TYR A 100 5.19 4.34 18.19
CA TYR A 100 5.14 2.91 17.91
C TYR A 100 4.34 2.16 18.96
N ARG A 101 3.65 1.11 18.51
CA ARG A 101 2.91 0.22 19.38
C ARG A 101 2.76 -1.16 18.79
N LYS A 102 2.50 -2.10 19.69
CA LYS A 102 2.14 -3.49 19.38
C LYS A 102 0.70 -3.69 19.79
N VAL A 103 -0.10 -4.21 18.87
CA VAL A 103 -1.53 -4.40 19.04
C VAL A 103 -1.86 -5.87 18.84
N LEU A 104 -2.69 -6.39 19.75
CA LEU A 104 -3.33 -7.69 19.64
C LEU A 104 -4.81 -7.47 19.39
N LEU A 105 -5.44 -8.35 18.60
CA LEU A 105 -6.88 -8.25 18.27
C LEU A 105 -7.78 -8.04 19.50
N LYS A 106 -7.45 -8.71 20.62
CA LYS A 106 -8.21 -8.60 21.88
C LYS A 106 -8.17 -7.21 22.53
N ASN A 107 -7.14 -6.41 22.25
CA ASN A 107 -6.92 -5.12 22.89
C ASN A 107 -7.47 -3.96 22.05
N GLU A 108 -7.42 -4.06 20.72
CA GLU A 108 -7.83 -2.97 19.83
C GLU A 108 -8.35 -3.51 18.49
N ARG A 109 -9.61 -3.91 18.49
CA ARG A 109 -10.27 -4.51 17.32
C ARG A 109 -10.33 -3.58 16.12
N ASN A 110 -10.53 -2.28 16.34
CA ASN A 110 -10.74 -1.31 15.27
C ASN A 110 -9.48 -1.17 14.39
N ALA A 111 -8.29 -1.06 15.01
CA ALA A 111 -7.04 -0.98 14.26
C ALA A 111 -6.80 -2.25 13.42
N LEU A 112 -7.05 -3.44 13.99
CA LEU A 112 -6.88 -4.69 13.25
C LEU A 112 -7.95 -4.94 12.20
N SER A 113 -9.18 -4.44 12.39
CA SER A 113 -10.22 -4.49 11.36
C SER A 113 -9.79 -3.67 10.15
N LYS A 114 -9.36 -2.42 10.37
CA LYS A 114 -8.87 -1.53 9.30
C LYS A 114 -7.68 -2.16 8.55
N ILE A 115 -6.71 -2.74 9.28
CA ILE A 115 -5.58 -3.43 8.65
C ILE A 115 -6.04 -4.68 7.88
N SER A 116 -6.96 -5.47 8.43
CA SER A 116 -7.50 -6.67 7.75
C SER A 116 -8.19 -6.27 6.45
N GLU A 117 -9.02 -5.22 6.47
CA GLU A 117 -9.69 -4.69 5.28
C GLU A 117 -8.68 -4.22 4.22
N THR A 118 -7.61 -3.54 4.62
CA THR A 118 -6.52 -3.16 3.70
C THR A 118 -5.84 -4.38 3.09
N VAL A 119 -5.51 -5.40 3.91
CA VAL A 119 -4.93 -6.65 3.41
C VAL A 119 -5.88 -7.36 2.45
N HIS A 120 -7.18 -7.44 2.76
CA HIS A 120 -8.17 -8.10 1.91
C HIS A 120 -8.32 -7.44 0.55
N LYS A 121 -8.10 -6.13 0.46
CA LYS A 121 -8.10 -5.41 -0.81
C LYS A 121 -6.94 -5.80 -1.72
N GLY A 122 -5.75 -6.05 -1.13
CA GLY A 122 -4.60 -6.57 -1.87
C GLY A 122 -4.59 -8.08 -2.10
N TYR A 123 -5.22 -8.84 -1.19
CA TYR A 123 -5.15 -10.30 -1.14
C TYR A 123 -6.54 -10.90 -0.94
N SER A 124 -7.38 -10.82 -1.97
CA SER A 124 -8.80 -11.19 -1.93
C SER A 124 -9.08 -12.63 -1.50
N LYS A 125 -8.18 -13.58 -1.82
CA LYS A 125 -8.27 -14.99 -1.38
C LYS A 125 -8.22 -15.14 0.16
N LEU A 126 -7.83 -14.08 0.87
CA LEU A 126 -7.73 -14.03 2.32
C LEU A 126 -8.85 -13.21 2.97
N ALA A 127 -9.92 -12.86 2.26
CA ALA A 127 -11.03 -12.04 2.78
C ALA A 127 -11.69 -12.59 4.07
N VAL A 128 -11.60 -13.90 4.31
CA VAL A 128 -12.11 -14.54 5.54
C VAL A 128 -11.09 -14.54 6.69
N GLN A 129 -9.83 -14.25 6.42
CA GLN A 129 -8.73 -14.29 7.37
C GLN A 129 -8.66 -13.00 8.17
N ARG A 130 -8.72 -13.09 9.49
CA ARG A 130 -8.57 -11.93 10.38
C ARG A 130 -7.14 -11.80 10.84
N MET A 131 -6.60 -10.60 10.75
CA MET A 131 -5.28 -10.31 11.31
C MET A 131 -5.36 -10.29 12.84
N LEU A 132 -4.38 -10.90 13.51
CA LEU A 132 -4.43 -11.14 14.95
C LEU A 132 -3.44 -10.29 15.75
N TRP A 133 -2.38 -9.85 15.08
CA TRP A 133 -1.31 -9.07 15.68
C TRP A 133 -0.76 -8.06 14.69
N THR A 134 -0.35 -6.90 15.20
CA THR A 134 0.41 -5.94 14.41
C THR A 134 1.39 -5.14 15.26
N PHE A 135 2.45 -4.66 14.61
CA PHE A 135 3.35 -3.64 15.12
C PHE A 135 3.30 -2.44 14.17
N ILE A 136 2.88 -1.30 14.68
CA ILE A 136 2.67 -0.07 13.90
C ILE A 136 3.76 0.93 14.32
N VAL A 137 4.40 1.55 13.35
CA VAL A 137 5.30 2.69 13.54
C VAL A 137 4.83 3.85 12.69
N THR A 138 4.70 5.01 13.30
CA THR A 138 4.33 6.27 12.64
C THR A 138 5.46 7.27 12.80
N TRP A 139 6.00 7.74 11.69
CA TRP A 139 6.87 8.91 11.66
C TRP A 139 6.01 10.12 11.36
N HIS A 140 5.79 10.96 12.37
CA HIS A 140 4.83 12.06 12.33
C HIS A 140 5.53 13.41 12.23
N GLN A 141 5.11 14.20 11.24
CA GLN A 141 5.57 15.57 11.00
C GLN A 141 7.10 15.72 11.00
N LEU A 142 7.84 14.74 10.46
CA LEU A 142 9.29 14.79 10.40
C LEU A 142 9.75 15.97 9.56
N SER A 143 10.43 16.93 10.18
CA SER A 143 10.97 18.11 9.49
C SER A 143 12.20 17.80 8.66
N ASN A 144 12.35 18.52 7.55
CA ASN A 144 13.60 18.56 6.81
C ASN A 144 14.64 19.41 7.56
N SER A 145 15.89 18.97 7.61
CA SER A 145 16.97 19.66 8.33
C SER A 145 17.41 20.99 7.69
N LYS A 146 17.22 21.15 6.37
CA LYS A 146 17.51 22.39 5.64
C LYS A 146 16.30 23.33 5.58
N ASN A 147 15.08 22.79 5.65
CA ASN A 147 13.84 23.58 5.62
C ASN A 147 12.74 22.96 6.50
N SER A 148 12.63 23.43 7.74
CA SER A 148 11.71 22.87 8.74
C SER A 148 10.22 23.05 8.43
N THR A 149 9.86 23.82 7.39
CA THR A 149 8.47 23.94 6.92
C THR A 149 8.02 22.73 6.12
N ASN A 150 8.94 22.02 5.46
CA ASN A 150 8.65 20.78 4.76
C ASN A 150 8.62 19.62 5.76
N ARG A 151 7.49 18.90 5.82
CA ARG A 151 7.27 17.83 6.80
C ARG A 151 6.72 16.56 6.16
N ASN A 152 7.23 15.42 6.60
CA ASN A 152 6.79 14.11 6.16
C ASN A 152 5.98 13.40 7.24
N THR A 153 4.93 12.68 6.85
CA THR A 153 4.14 11.80 7.72
C THR A 153 3.79 10.51 6.99
N TYR A 154 4.15 9.37 7.59
CA TYR A 154 3.99 8.04 7.01
C TYR A 154 4.03 6.95 8.09
N GLN A 155 3.57 5.74 7.73
CA GLN A 155 3.54 4.56 8.58
C GLN A 155 4.18 3.35 7.92
N ALA A 156 4.81 2.51 8.75
CA ALA A 156 5.16 1.14 8.42
C ALA A 156 4.52 0.20 9.44
N ILE A 157 3.98 -0.90 8.95
CA ILE A 157 3.19 -1.84 9.76
C ILE A 157 3.67 -3.25 9.48
N LEU A 158 4.03 -3.99 10.53
CA LEU A 158 4.19 -5.44 10.48
C LEU A 158 2.90 -6.08 10.96
N ASN A 159 2.38 -7.08 10.26
CA ASN A 159 1.08 -7.65 10.54
C ASN A 159 1.07 -9.16 10.32
N THR A 160 0.36 -9.90 11.17
CA THR A 160 0.18 -11.34 10.98
C THR A 160 -1.07 -11.87 11.68
N ASN A 161 -1.62 -12.97 11.16
CA ASN A 161 -2.59 -13.82 11.84
C ASN A 161 -1.96 -15.13 12.40
N GLY A 162 -0.63 -15.25 12.39
CA GLY A 162 0.12 -16.44 12.76
C GLY A 162 0.44 -17.37 11.58
N PHE A 163 -0.23 -17.22 10.44
CA PHE A 163 0.02 -17.99 9.22
C PHE A 163 0.44 -17.11 8.04
N TYR A 164 -0.32 -16.05 7.77
CA TYR A 164 0.00 -15.03 6.78
C TYR A 164 0.70 -13.86 7.45
N LEU A 165 1.69 -13.30 6.75
CA LEU A 165 2.53 -12.22 7.25
C LEU A 165 2.56 -11.12 6.20
N PHE A 166 2.33 -9.89 6.66
CA PHE A 166 2.25 -8.71 5.82
C PHE A 166 3.08 -7.58 6.37
N THR A 167 3.73 -6.88 5.45
CA THR A 167 4.27 -5.54 5.69
C THR A 167 3.41 -4.54 4.93
N LEU A 168 2.96 -3.48 5.59
CA LEU A 168 2.21 -2.40 4.95
C LEU A 168 2.98 -1.08 5.06
N PHE A 169 2.96 -0.30 3.99
CA PHE A 169 3.38 1.10 3.99
C PHE A 169 2.16 1.98 3.70
N ILE A 170 1.95 2.99 4.53
CA ILE A 170 0.85 3.95 4.36
C ILE A 170 1.45 5.34 4.40
N TYR A 171 1.28 6.10 3.33
CA TYR A 171 1.77 7.48 3.26
C TYR A 171 0.62 8.45 3.50
N HIS A 172 0.90 9.60 4.12
CA HIS A 172 -0.07 10.68 4.24
C HIS A 172 0.43 11.91 3.50
N LYS A 173 1.65 12.34 3.83
CA LYS A 173 2.25 13.55 3.23
C LYS A 173 3.75 13.39 3.14
N LEU A 174 4.30 13.60 1.95
CA LEU A 174 5.74 13.64 1.70
C LEU A 174 6.08 14.94 0.97
N GLN A 175 6.86 15.82 1.60
CA GLN A 175 7.24 17.14 1.08
C GLN A 175 8.75 17.27 0.82
N TRP A 176 9.55 16.32 1.30
CA TRP A 176 10.99 16.31 1.10
C TRP A 176 11.51 14.88 1.00
N SER A 177 12.45 14.66 0.09
CA SER A 177 13.03 13.34 -0.16
C SER A 177 14.52 13.27 0.08
N GLN A 178 15.15 14.38 0.43
CA GLN A 178 16.59 14.46 0.66
C GLN A 178 16.89 14.84 2.12
N GLY A 179 17.63 13.96 2.80
CA GLY A 179 18.05 14.15 4.19
C GLY A 179 19.35 14.96 4.33
N SER A 180 19.95 14.89 5.51
CA SER A 180 21.20 15.59 5.83
C SER A 180 22.39 15.14 4.97
N SER A 181 22.45 13.86 4.61
CA SER A 181 23.43 13.28 3.68
C SER A 181 23.29 13.71 2.22
N SER A 182 22.27 14.51 1.89
CA SER A 182 21.96 14.86 0.49
C SER A 182 21.62 13.67 -0.41
N ILE A 183 21.29 12.53 0.19
CA ILE A 183 20.84 11.33 -0.51
C ILE A 183 19.31 11.24 -0.44
N HIS A 184 18.70 10.81 -1.55
CA HIS A 184 17.25 10.62 -1.63
C HIS A 184 16.78 9.38 -0.87
N SER A 185 15.54 9.38 -0.39
CA SER A 185 14.98 8.29 0.40
C SER A 185 14.89 6.95 -0.35
N GLN A 186 14.83 5.87 0.42
CA GLN A 186 14.62 4.51 -0.08
C GLN A 186 13.40 3.83 0.56
N ILE A 187 12.75 2.96 -0.19
CA ILE A 187 11.52 2.27 0.22
C ILE A 187 11.66 0.80 -0.14
N GLY A 188 11.37 -0.07 0.82
CA GLY A 188 11.39 -1.51 0.64
C GLY A 188 11.89 -2.25 1.87
N PHE A 189 12.60 -3.34 1.67
CA PHE A 189 13.07 -4.18 2.78
C PHE A 189 14.25 -5.08 2.38
N ASN A 190 14.99 -5.56 3.38
CA ASN A 190 16.16 -6.43 3.24
C ASN A 190 16.04 -7.61 4.20
N THR A 191 16.33 -8.83 3.72
CA THR A 191 16.32 -10.07 4.52
C THR A 191 17.65 -10.38 5.19
N GLY A 192 18.69 -9.57 4.96
CA GLY A 192 20.02 -9.79 5.54
C GLY A 192 20.85 -10.90 4.88
N ASP A 193 20.27 -11.71 4.00
CA ASP A 193 20.95 -12.81 3.30
C ASP A 193 21.62 -12.40 1.98
N LYS A 194 21.62 -11.11 1.66
CA LYS A 194 22.11 -10.49 0.40
C LYS A 194 21.38 -10.94 -0.88
N MET A 195 20.43 -11.87 -0.77
CA MET A 195 19.75 -12.49 -1.91
C MET A 195 18.35 -11.91 -2.12
N LYS A 196 17.72 -11.41 -1.07
CA LYS A 196 16.30 -11.07 -1.04
C LYS A 196 16.07 -9.65 -0.53
N TYR A 197 15.87 -8.70 -1.44
CA TYR A 197 15.52 -7.33 -1.08
C TYR A 197 14.52 -6.72 -2.08
N TYR A 198 13.68 -5.80 -1.60
CA TYR A 198 12.66 -5.13 -2.38
C TYR A 198 13.05 -3.68 -2.49
N LYS A 199 12.94 -3.14 -3.70
CA LYS A 199 13.15 -1.73 -3.99
C LYS A 199 11.95 -1.25 -4.79
N GLU A 200 11.27 -0.25 -4.26
CA GLU A 200 10.29 0.47 -5.07
C GLU A 200 11.01 1.20 -6.22
N LYS A 201 10.37 1.31 -7.39
CA LYS A 201 10.97 1.83 -8.64
C LYS A 201 11.55 3.25 -8.55
N MET A 202 11.10 4.03 -7.58
CA MET A 202 11.43 5.46 -7.44
C MET A 202 12.54 5.75 -6.40
N TYR A 203 13.28 4.73 -5.96
CA TYR A 203 14.37 4.88 -4.99
C TYR A 203 15.48 5.85 -5.46
N PHE A 204 16.12 6.54 -4.52
CA PHE A 204 17.19 7.52 -4.76
C PHE A 204 16.85 8.66 -5.75
N SER A 205 15.57 8.96 -5.94
CA SER A 205 15.10 10.00 -6.86
C SER A 205 14.14 10.96 -6.15
N PRO A 206 14.06 12.25 -6.56
CA PRO A 206 13.00 13.14 -6.09
C PRO A 206 11.59 12.60 -6.41
N LEU A 207 11.46 11.74 -7.42
CA LEU A 207 10.20 11.07 -7.78
C LEU A 207 9.63 10.22 -6.65
N VAL A 208 10.42 9.82 -5.65
CA VAL A 208 9.90 9.09 -4.48
C VAL A 208 8.80 9.84 -3.74
N LEU A 209 8.71 11.18 -3.89
CA LEU A 209 7.60 11.97 -3.35
C LEU A 209 6.24 11.64 -3.99
N THR A 210 6.23 11.14 -5.23
CA THR A 210 4.99 10.80 -5.94
C THR A 210 4.39 9.47 -5.48
N ILE A 211 5.06 8.73 -4.58
CA ILE A 211 4.52 7.46 -4.06
C ILE A 211 3.20 7.62 -3.30
N VAL A 212 2.91 8.83 -2.80
CA VAL A 212 1.59 9.17 -2.22
C VAL A 212 0.45 9.04 -3.24
N ASN A 213 0.76 9.06 -4.55
CA ASN A 213 -0.19 8.91 -5.65
C ASN A 213 -0.13 7.53 -6.30
N ASP A 214 0.59 6.57 -5.71
CA ASP A 214 0.74 5.21 -6.24
C ASP A 214 0.29 4.17 -5.20
N SER A 215 0.10 2.93 -5.66
CA SER A 215 -0.36 1.80 -4.86
C SER A 215 -0.17 0.47 -5.58
N ASN A 216 0.11 -0.59 -4.81
CA ASN A 216 0.06 -1.98 -5.30
C ASN A 216 -1.27 -2.70 -4.97
N ILE A 217 -2.21 -2.06 -4.28
CA ILE A 217 -3.53 -2.61 -3.91
C ILE A 217 -4.71 -1.74 -4.38
N ASP A 218 -4.44 -0.79 -5.28
CA ASP A 218 -5.44 0.14 -5.83
C ASP A 218 -6.13 1.03 -4.77
N ILE A 219 -5.42 1.30 -3.67
CA ILE A 219 -5.74 2.34 -2.70
C ILE A 219 -4.56 3.29 -2.68
N LEU A 220 -4.74 4.49 -3.25
CA LEU A 220 -3.72 5.53 -3.24
C LEU A 220 -3.06 5.61 -1.87
N ASP A 221 -1.74 5.80 -1.85
CA ASP A 221 -0.89 5.91 -0.67
C ASP A 221 -0.63 4.61 0.12
N GLN A 222 -1.18 3.48 -0.30
CA GLN A 222 -1.08 2.21 0.43
C GLN A 222 -0.37 1.13 -0.37
N PHE A 223 0.55 0.46 0.31
CA PHE A 223 1.30 -0.67 -0.21
C PHE A 223 1.23 -1.83 0.77
N VAL A 224 0.96 -3.03 0.27
CA VAL A 224 0.86 -4.26 1.08
C VAL A 224 1.72 -5.35 0.47
N PHE A 225 2.61 -5.91 1.26
CA PHE A 225 3.57 -6.92 0.84
C PHE A 225 3.39 -8.18 1.67
N HIS A 226 3.25 -9.34 1.04
CA HIS A 226 3.23 -10.63 1.71
C HIS A 226 4.68 -11.06 2.03
N THR A 227 4.99 -11.32 3.30
CA THR A 227 6.36 -11.45 3.81
C THR A 227 6.68 -12.82 4.43
N SER A 228 5.80 -13.81 4.23
CA SER A 228 5.93 -15.13 4.87
C SER A 228 7.04 -15.99 4.28
N ASP A 229 7.33 -15.86 2.98
CA ASP A 229 8.24 -16.76 2.28
C ASP A 229 8.74 -16.16 0.96
N ASN A 230 9.87 -16.66 0.44
CA ASN A 230 10.58 -16.31 -0.81
C ASN A 230 10.10 -15.06 -1.57
N PHE A 231 11.00 -14.10 -1.82
CA PHE A 231 10.72 -12.90 -2.60
C PHE A 231 9.71 -13.13 -3.73
N SER A 232 8.48 -12.70 -3.48
CA SER A 232 7.52 -12.40 -4.52
C SER A 232 6.99 -11.00 -4.26
N ASP A 233 7.90 -10.04 -4.08
CA ASP A 233 7.64 -8.73 -4.68
C ASP A 233 7.73 -8.91 -6.18
N ILE A 234 6.60 -9.39 -6.70
CA ILE A 234 6.30 -9.67 -8.10
C ILE A 234 7.59 -10.01 -8.86
N GLN A 235 8.31 -11.05 -8.46
CA GLN A 235 8.84 -11.95 -9.44
C GLN A 235 7.85 -13.10 -9.41
N TYR A 236 7.17 -13.24 -10.51
CA TYR A 236 6.46 -14.44 -10.81
C TYR A 236 7.37 -15.66 -10.58
N VAL A 237 6.90 -16.67 -9.86
CA VAL A 237 7.63 -17.94 -9.71
C VAL A 237 6.81 -19.10 -10.28
N THR A 238 5.54 -18.85 -10.58
CA THR A 238 4.56 -19.88 -10.88
C THR A 238 3.72 -19.50 -12.10
N SER A 239 3.32 -20.51 -12.88
CA SER A 239 2.31 -20.41 -13.94
C SER A 239 0.88 -20.25 -13.40
N THR A 240 0.71 -20.23 -12.08
CA THR A 240 -0.56 -20.18 -11.36
C THR A 240 -0.47 -19.19 -10.20
N GLY A 241 -1.60 -18.68 -9.71
CA GLY A 241 -1.68 -17.60 -8.73
C GLY A 241 -2.20 -16.26 -9.25
N LEU A 242 -2.87 -16.24 -10.42
CA LEU A 242 -3.47 -15.06 -11.02
C LEU A 242 -4.44 -14.37 -10.05
N GLN A 243 -4.33 -13.05 -10.00
CA GLN A 243 -5.06 -12.15 -9.11
C GLN A 243 -5.51 -10.92 -9.89
N VAL A 244 -6.53 -10.24 -9.37
CA VAL A 244 -7.12 -9.04 -9.95
C VAL A 244 -7.19 -7.90 -8.92
N SER A 245 -6.77 -6.70 -9.33
CA SER A 245 -6.77 -5.48 -8.51
C SER A 245 -7.26 -4.27 -9.31
N SER A 246 -8.26 -3.51 -8.87
CA SER A 246 -9.16 -3.82 -7.77
C SER A 246 -9.90 -5.14 -7.98
N PHE A 247 -10.14 -5.89 -6.89
CA PHE A 247 -10.85 -7.18 -6.94
C PHE A 247 -12.39 -7.04 -7.00
N ARG A 248 -12.89 -5.81 -6.87
CA ARG A 248 -14.30 -5.46 -6.98
C ARG A 248 -14.46 -4.13 -7.68
N GLY A 249 -15.62 -3.88 -8.27
CA GLY A 249 -15.90 -2.61 -8.92
C GLY A 249 -17.30 -2.56 -9.51
N SER A 250 -17.64 -1.39 -10.02
CA SER A 250 -18.96 -1.11 -10.57
C SER A 250 -19.23 -1.95 -11.83
N ILE A 251 -20.48 -2.39 -12.02
CA ILE A 251 -20.93 -2.99 -13.28
C ILE A 251 -20.86 -2.03 -14.47
N TYR A 252 -20.76 -0.71 -14.26
CA TYR A 252 -20.67 0.26 -15.36
C TYR A 252 -19.32 0.22 -16.10
N GLY A 253 -18.31 -0.42 -15.51
CA GLY A 253 -17.00 -0.58 -16.13
C GLY A 253 -16.25 0.74 -16.33
N ARG A 254 -15.35 0.74 -17.31
CA ARG A 254 -14.50 1.86 -17.77
C ARG A 254 -13.42 2.35 -16.80
N TYR A 255 -13.21 1.66 -15.69
CA TYR A 255 -12.05 1.85 -14.81
C TYR A 255 -10.93 0.86 -15.16
N GLU A 256 -9.70 1.26 -14.87
CA GLU A 256 -8.55 0.35 -14.98
C GLU A 256 -8.61 -0.73 -13.89
N PHE A 257 -8.29 -1.96 -14.26
CA PHE A 257 -7.96 -3.02 -13.32
C PHE A 257 -6.68 -3.71 -13.79
N ARG A 258 -6.03 -4.39 -12.87
CA ARG A 258 -4.71 -5.00 -13.04
C ARG A 258 -4.82 -6.49 -12.77
N LEU A 259 -4.30 -7.29 -13.70
CA LEU A 259 -4.07 -8.71 -13.47
C LEU A 259 -2.61 -8.91 -13.07
N HIS A 260 -2.37 -9.62 -11.97
CA HIS A 260 -1.03 -9.85 -11.43
C HIS A 260 -0.93 -11.25 -10.82
N GLY A 261 0.24 -11.56 -10.23
CA GLY A 261 0.47 -12.82 -9.52
C GLY A 261 1.13 -13.92 -10.36
N ILE A 262 1.33 -13.70 -11.66
CA ILE A 262 2.04 -14.63 -12.54
C ILE A 262 2.97 -13.95 -13.55
N CYS A 263 3.85 -14.80 -14.11
CA CYS A 263 4.34 -14.95 -15.46
C CYS A 263 4.01 -14.05 -16.63
N PHE A 264 4.05 -12.71 -16.63
CA PHE A 264 3.88 -12.01 -17.92
C PHE A 264 5.17 -11.99 -18.74
N ASN A 265 5.43 -13.07 -19.49
CA ASN A 265 6.38 -13.00 -20.60
C ASN A 265 5.73 -12.12 -21.70
N LYS A 266 6.51 -11.47 -22.56
CA LYS A 266 5.97 -10.57 -23.61
C LYS A 266 5.12 -11.32 -24.69
N SER A 267 4.66 -12.53 -24.42
CA SER A 267 3.73 -13.26 -25.27
C SER A 267 2.35 -12.60 -25.27
N VAL A 268 1.57 -12.92 -26.30
CA VAL A 268 0.23 -12.39 -26.45
C VAL A 268 -0.76 -13.21 -25.61
N TYR A 269 -1.40 -12.56 -24.66
CA TYR A 269 -2.45 -13.15 -23.82
C TYR A 269 -3.84 -12.84 -24.39
N GLU A 270 -4.78 -13.76 -24.17
CA GLU A 270 -6.20 -13.56 -24.43
C GLU A 270 -6.93 -13.59 -23.08
N ILE A 271 -7.62 -12.51 -22.74
CA ILE A 271 -8.31 -12.38 -21.44
C ILE A 271 -9.79 -12.56 -21.68
N HIS A 272 -10.41 -13.45 -20.91
CA HIS A 272 -11.84 -13.69 -20.95
C HIS A 272 -12.45 -13.16 -19.67
N ILE A 273 -13.46 -12.30 -19.80
CA ILE A 273 -14.24 -11.78 -18.68
C ILE A 273 -15.66 -12.27 -18.91
N HIS A 274 -16.19 -13.10 -18.00
CA HIS A 274 -17.54 -13.66 -18.13
C HIS A 274 -17.78 -14.38 -19.47
N ASN A 275 -16.85 -15.26 -19.89
CA ASN A 275 -16.88 -16.00 -21.16
C ASN A 275 -16.83 -15.13 -22.44
N GLN A 276 -16.48 -13.85 -22.34
CA GLN A 276 -16.27 -12.97 -23.49
C GLN A 276 -14.80 -12.58 -23.61
N ILE A 277 -14.27 -12.64 -24.84
CA ILE A 277 -12.90 -12.21 -25.15
C ILE A 277 -12.82 -10.69 -25.00
N PHE A 278 -11.83 -10.24 -24.25
CA PHE A 278 -11.60 -8.84 -23.97
C PHE A 278 -10.22 -8.40 -24.46
N ASN A 279 -10.21 -7.36 -25.31
CA ASN A 279 -9.01 -6.92 -26.03
C ASN A 279 -8.40 -5.62 -25.50
N ASP A 280 -9.10 -4.87 -24.65
CA ASP A 280 -8.59 -3.63 -24.04
C ASP A 280 -7.70 -3.93 -22.83
N CYS A 281 -6.65 -4.70 -23.07
CA CYS A 281 -5.65 -5.11 -22.10
C CYS A 281 -4.24 -4.92 -22.67
N ARG A 282 -3.35 -4.33 -21.87
CA ARG A 282 -1.94 -4.15 -22.22
C ARG A 282 -1.05 -4.77 -21.16
N VAL A 283 -0.08 -5.57 -21.59
CA VAL A 283 1.01 -6.01 -20.71
C VAL A 283 1.85 -4.79 -20.39
N PHE A 284 1.84 -4.33 -19.14
CA PHE A 284 2.56 -3.13 -18.75
C PHE A 284 4.05 -3.43 -18.52
N ASN A 285 4.31 -4.52 -17.80
CA ASN A 285 5.63 -5.10 -17.61
C ASN A 285 5.46 -6.59 -17.32
N SER A 286 6.53 -7.27 -16.92
CA SER A 286 6.47 -8.70 -16.65
C SER A 286 5.70 -9.09 -15.37
N LEU A 287 5.12 -8.10 -14.67
CA LEU A 287 4.56 -8.22 -13.33
C LEU A 287 3.03 -8.08 -13.31
N TYR A 288 2.48 -7.30 -14.23
CA TYR A 288 1.05 -7.11 -14.35
C TYR A 288 0.59 -6.71 -15.75
N ILE A 289 -0.65 -7.07 -16.07
CA ILE A 289 -1.43 -6.59 -17.21
C ILE A 289 -2.39 -5.51 -16.69
N VAL A 290 -2.54 -4.42 -17.42
CA VAL A 290 -3.55 -3.40 -17.16
C VAL A 290 -4.65 -3.53 -18.20
N CYS A 291 -5.91 -3.60 -17.75
CA CYS A 291 -7.10 -3.73 -18.57
C CYS A 291 -8.13 -2.67 -18.20
N LEU A 292 -9.04 -2.34 -19.12
CA LEU A 292 -10.25 -1.58 -18.78
C LEU A 292 -11.39 -2.55 -18.47
N MET A 293 -12.10 -2.36 -17.37
CA MET A 293 -13.24 -3.23 -17.07
C MET A 293 -14.38 -2.95 -18.08
N PRO A 294 -14.94 -3.95 -18.77
CA PRO A 294 -16.15 -3.76 -19.56
C PRO A 294 -17.34 -3.39 -18.69
N MET A 295 -18.41 -2.91 -19.34
CA MET A 295 -19.72 -2.92 -18.71
C MET A 295 -20.17 -4.37 -18.51
N LEU A 296 -20.69 -4.67 -17.32
CA LEU A 296 -21.09 -5.99 -16.87
C LEU A 296 -22.61 -6.02 -16.74
N MET A 297 -23.22 -7.13 -17.15
CA MET A 297 -24.69 -7.26 -17.13
C MET A 297 -25.23 -7.67 -15.76
N ASP A 298 -24.41 -8.35 -14.96
CA ASP A 298 -24.81 -8.93 -13.67
C ASP A 298 -23.94 -8.41 -12.53
N SER A 299 -24.56 -8.17 -11.37
CA SER A 299 -23.87 -7.86 -10.11
C SER A 299 -23.62 -9.15 -9.33
N ASP A 300 -22.58 -9.88 -9.72
CA ASP A 300 -22.13 -11.07 -8.99
C ASP A 300 -20.61 -11.28 -9.17
N LYS A 301 -20.10 -12.43 -8.70
CA LYS A 301 -18.75 -12.91 -8.96
C LYS A 301 -18.54 -13.21 -10.44
N ILE A 302 -17.73 -12.39 -11.06
CA ILE A 302 -17.30 -12.53 -12.44
C ILE A 302 -15.99 -13.28 -12.50
N LYS A 303 -15.95 -14.34 -13.30
CA LYS A 303 -14.73 -15.07 -13.57
C LYS A 303 -13.91 -14.32 -14.63
N ILE A 304 -12.62 -14.11 -14.33
CA ILE A 304 -11.63 -13.61 -15.26
C ILE A 304 -10.63 -14.74 -15.52
N GLU A 305 -10.45 -15.10 -16.78
CA GLU A 305 -9.61 -16.20 -17.21
C GLU A 305 -8.53 -15.69 -18.18
N LEU A 306 -7.31 -16.18 -17.99
CA LEU A 306 -6.17 -15.82 -18.83
C LEU A 306 -5.76 -17.01 -19.69
N TYR A 307 -5.80 -16.84 -21.01
CA TYR A 307 -5.41 -17.84 -21.98
C TYR A 307 -4.13 -17.43 -22.74
N GLY A 308 -3.31 -18.41 -23.10
CA GLY A 308 -2.23 -18.20 -24.06
C GLY A 308 -2.80 -18.15 -25.48
N ARG A 309 -2.60 -17.05 -26.23
CA ARG A 309 -3.27 -16.83 -27.53
C ARG A 309 -2.94 -17.88 -28.60
N GLU A 310 -1.72 -18.41 -28.61
CA GLU A 310 -1.28 -19.41 -29.60
C GLU A 310 -1.84 -20.80 -29.33
N ASN A 311 -1.86 -21.21 -28.06
CA ASN A 311 -2.20 -22.59 -27.67
C ASN A 311 -3.66 -22.72 -27.17
N LYS A 312 -4.34 -21.59 -26.90
CA LYS A 312 -5.67 -21.51 -26.25
C LYS A 312 -5.76 -22.30 -24.94
N ILE A 313 -4.63 -22.48 -24.26
CA ILE A 313 -4.56 -23.15 -22.96
C ILE A 313 -4.87 -22.13 -21.88
N LEU A 314 -5.79 -22.49 -20.97
CA LEU A 314 -6.04 -21.75 -19.74
C LEU A 314 -4.78 -21.75 -18.89
N ILE A 315 -4.21 -20.57 -18.66
CA ILE A 315 -3.02 -20.39 -17.81
C ILE A 315 -3.47 -20.40 -16.36
N ASP A 316 -4.42 -19.52 -16.03
CA ASP A 316 -5.04 -19.45 -14.71
C ASP A 316 -6.31 -18.58 -14.73
N SER A 317 -7.03 -18.53 -13.62
CA SER A 317 -8.24 -17.73 -13.45
C SER A 317 -8.33 -17.07 -12.07
N THR A 318 -9.09 -15.98 -12.00
CA THR A 318 -9.40 -15.25 -10.77
C THR A 318 -10.87 -14.82 -10.78
N GLU A 319 -11.38 -14.46 -9.61
CA GLU A 319 -12.74 -13.91 -9.45
C GLU A 319 -12.67 -12.39 -9.21
N PHE A 320 -13.61 -11.67 -9.81
CA PHE A 320 -13.85 -10.25 -9.65
C PHE A 320 -15.28 -10.04 -9.15
N LEU A 321 -15.47 -9.21 -8.12
CA LEU A 321 -16.80 -8.96 -7.56
C LEU A 321 -17.43 -7.71 -8.19
N ALA A 322 -18.42 -7.91 -9.05
CA ALA A 322 -19.18 -6.82 -9.64
C ALA A 322 -20.31 -6.39 -8.70
N HIS A 323 -20.51 -5.09 -8.53
CA HIS A 323 -21.65 -4.54 -7.80
C HIS A 323 -22.35 -3.46 -8.61
N VAL A 324 -23.67 -3.37 -8.44
CA VAL A 324 -24.40 -2.17 -8.82
C VAL A 324 -24.09 -1.11 -7.75
N PRO A 325 -23.51 0.05 -8.09
CA PRO A 325 -23.40 1.14 -7.14
C PRO A 325 -24.78 1.47 -6.60
N GLU A 326 -24.92 1.60 -5.28
CA GLU A 326 -26.17 2.06 -4.69
C GLU A 326 -26.42 3.49 -5.18
N ASP A 327 -27.56 3.67 -5.86
CA ASP A 327 -27.99 5.00 -6.28
C ASP A 327 -28.48 5.76 -5.05
N HIS A 328 -27.64 6.65 -4.53
CA HIS A 328 -28.02 7.61 -3.50
C HIS A 328 -28.73 8.83 -4.11
N GLY A 329 -29.45 8.66 -5.22
CA GLY A 329 -30.22 9.71 -5.89
C GLY A 329 -31.18 10.47 -4.98
N GLU A 330 -31.68 9.86 -3.91
CA GLU A 330 -32.49 10.55 -2.89
C GLU A 330 -31.70 11.63 -2.11
N ILE A 331 -30.39 11.42 -1.90
CA ILE A 331 -29.52 12.41 -1.25
C ILE A 331 -29.18 13.55 -2.23
N ILE A 332 -29.07 13.24 -3.53
CA ILE A 332 -28.98 14.25 -4.58
C ILE A 332 -30.26 15.09 -4.57
N LEU A 333 -31.44 14.43 -4.51
CA LEU A 333 -32.76 15.08 -4.48
C LEU A 333 -33.06 15.86 -3.19
N SER A 334 -32.39 15.56 -2.06
CA SER A 334 -32.53 16.35 -0.83
C SER A 334 -31.84 17.71 -0.87
N ASN A 335 -30.89 17.91 -1.80
CA ASN A 335 -30.23 19.19 -2.05
C ASN A 335 -30.83 19.94 -3.26
N TYR A 336 -31.99 19.50 -3.76
CA TYR A 336 -32.54 19.82 -5.08
C TYR A 336 -33.53 20.98 -5.11
N ASP A 337 -33.70 21.72 -4.01
CA ASP A 337 -34.62 22.87 -3.99
C ASP A 337 -34.07 24.11 -4.73
N ASN A 338 -32.83 24.09 -5.25
CA ASN A 338 -32.18 25.28 -5.83
C ASN A 338 -31.76 25.19 -7.31
N LEU A 339 -32.07 24.11 -8.04
CA LEU A 339 -31.72 23.98 -9.47
C LEU A 339 -32.96 24.05 -10.37
N ILE A 340 -33.49 25.26 -10.54
CA ILE A 340 -34.60 25.55 -11.48
C ILE A 340 -34.10 25.81 -12.92
N HIS A 341 -32.81 25.72 -13.22
CA HIS A 341 -32.29 26.03 -14.57
C HIS A 341 -31.57 24.85 -15.25
N GLN A 342 -32.35 24.16 -16.10
CA GLN A 342 -32.01 23.44 -17.34
C GLN A 342 -30.60 22.82 -17.46
N ILE A 343 -30.55 21.49 -17.29
CA ILE A 343 -29.35 20.62 -17.43
C ILE A 343 -28.96 20.37 -18.90
N VAL A 344 -29.82 20.72 -19.86
CA VAL A 344 -29.62 20.40 -21.29
C VAL A 344 -30.11 21.56 -22.15
N TYR A 345 -29.26 22.03 -23.06
CA TYR A 345 -29.70 22.82 -24.22
C TYR A 345 -28.96 22.36 -25.48
N LEU A 346 -29.70 22.36 -26.60
CA LEU A 346 -29.17 22.08 -27.94
C LEU A 346 -28.67 23.40 -28.53
N ASN A 347 -27.42 23.44 -28.95
CA ASN A 347 -26.88 24.56 -29.70
C ASN A 347 -26.15 24.02 -30.94
N ASN A 348 -26.68 24.32 -32.13
CA ASN A 348 -26.06 24.01 -33.43
C ASN A 348 -25.41 22.60 -33.50
N ASP A 349 -26.24 21.56 -33.34
CA ASP A 349 -25.86 20.13 -33.39
C ASP A 349 -24.97 19.59 -32.26
N GLU A 350 -24.68 20.39 -31.22
CA GLU A 350 -23.97 19.92 -30.02
C GLU A 350 -24.90 19.82 -28.80
N LEU A 351 -24.86 18.65 -28.15
CA LEU A 351 -25.52 18.40 -26.86
C LEU A 351 -24.54 18.77 -25.73
N ILE A 352 -24.83 19.85 -25.00
CA ILE A 352 -24.01 20.29 -23.87
C ILE A 352 -24.67 19.83 -22.57
N LEU A 353 -23.96 19.01 -21.80
CA LEU A 353 -24.35 18.55 -20.47
C LEU A 353 -23.48 19.23 -19.41
N GLN A 354 -24.11 19.94 -18.49
CA GLN A 354 -23.40 20.67 -17.43
C GLN A 354 -23.56 19.95 -16.09
N PHE A 355 -22.46 19.39 -15.58
CA PHE A 355 -22.41 18.71 -14.29
C PHE A 355 -21.56 19.53 -13.30
N GLN A 356 -21.98 19.56 -12.04
CA GLN A 356 -21.19 20.13 -10.95
C GLN A 356 -20.51 18.99 -10.18
N LEU A 357 -19.22 19.15 -9.88
CA LEU A 357 -18.43 18.14 -9.17
C LEU A 357 -19.01 17.92 -7.76
N ASN A 358 -19.41 16.69 -7.44
CA ASN A 358 -19.86 16.31 -6.10
C ASN A 358 -18.73 15.57 -5.37
N ALA A 359 -18.31 16.08 -4.21
CA ALA A 359 -17.22 15.52 -3.41
C ALA A 359 -17.50 14.09 -2.91
N ILE A 360 -18.75 13.61 -2.97
CA ILE A 360 -19.17 12.32 -2.40
C ILE A 360 -19.11 11.18 -3.43
N THR A 361 -19.41 11.44 -4.71
CA THR A 361 -19.42 10.41 -5.76
C THR A 361 -18.09 10.29 -6.51
N ARG A 362 -17.13 11.19 -6.23
CA ARG A 362 -16.02 11.50 -7.14
C ARG A 362 -16.56 11.75 -8.55
#